data_AF-A0A1C6R5K3-F1
#
_entry.id   AF-A0A1C6R5K3-F1
#
_cell.length_a   1.000
_cell.length_b   1.000
_cell.length_c   1.000
_cell.angle_alpha   90.00
_cell.angle_beta   90.00
_cell.angle_gamma   90.00
#
_symmetry.space_group_name_H-M   'P 1'
#
loop_
_entity.id
_entity.type
_entity.pdbx_description
1 polymer ?
#
loop_
_entity_poly.entity_id
_entity_poly.type
_entity_poly.pdbx_seq_one_letter_code
_entity_poly.pdbx_strand_id
1 'polypeptide(L)'
;MTFYRPSKTTEYVHINALFGEAGKNAIDFDLIESQFRHLMRVAVSVREGAISSSTLLKRLRSGSKKNATYAAFREVGRVIRTVQLLRYLTDAPLRRRVTAATNKVETFNQFSQWIGFGNRGVIADNDPVEQEKAMKFNALLTNAVIFHNALDIAEIVRQLLEEGWTIDPEDLAHISPYLTKHINRFGEYSTHELGIQPEAYDPKLDVDFTPLREQDLTAAGLGTAA
;
A
#
# COMPACT_ATOMS: atom_id res chain seq x y z
N MET A 1 -17.57 8.11 -3.45
CA MET A 1 -16.74 7.87 -4.65
C MET A 1 -17.34 8.67 -5.80
N THR A 2 -16.54 9.39 -6.59
CA THR A 2 -17.04 10.19 -7.72
C THR A 2 -16.57 9.58 -9.04
N PHE A 3 -17.53 9.22 -9.90
CA PHE A 3 -17.29 8.74 -11.26
C PHE A 3 -17.53 9.88 -12.25
N TYR A 4 -16.83 9.85 -13.39
CA TYR A 4 -16.94 10.89 -14.42
C TYR A 4 -17.45 10.34 -15.75
N ARG A 5 -18.37 11.09 -16.37
CA ARG A 5 -18.97 10.75 -17.67
C ARG A 5 -18.07 11.22 -18.80
N PRO A 6 -18.10 10.54 -19.96
CA PRO A 6 -17.35 10.99 -21.12
C PRO A 6 -17.90 12.31 -21.71
N SER A 7 -19.19 12.57 -21.53
CA SER A 7 -19.82 13.85 -21.89
C SER A 7 -20.92 14.21 -20.89
N LYS A 8 -21.36 15.47 -20.92
CA LYS A 8 -22.48 15.96 -20.10
C LYS A 8 -23.83 15.33 -20.47
N THR A 9 -23.96 14.85 -21.71
CA THR A 9 -25.20 14.28 -22.27
C THR A 9 -25.27 12.76 -22.13
N THR A 10 -24.19 12.11 -21.70
CA THR A 10 -24.16 10.65 -21.57
C THR A 10 -24.96 10.22 -20.36
N GLU A 11 -25.95 9.34 -20.55
CA GLU A 11 -26.72 8.71 -19.48
C GLU A 11 -26.61 7.18 -19.54
N TYR A 12 -26.65 6.55 -18.37
CA TYR A 12 -26.54 5.10 -18.23
C TYR A 12 -27.76 4.54 -17.51
N VAL A 13 -28.42 3.54 -18.10
CA VAL A 13 -29.70 3.01 -17.59
C VAL A 13 -29.60 2.49 -16.14
N HIS A 14 -28.56 1.70 -15.83
CA HIS A 14 -28.48 0.99 -14.55
C HIS A 14 -27.47 1.57 -13.55
N ILE A 15 -26.55 2.42 -14.02
CA ILE A 15 -25.44 2.92 -13.20
C ILE A 15 -25.38 4.44 -13.13
N ASN A 16 -26.44 5.15 -13.57
CA ASN A 16 -26.47 6.61 -13.62
C ASN A 16 -26.11 7.25 -12.27
N ALA A 17 -26.59 6.63 -11.18
CA ALA A 17 -26.38 7.10 -9.81
C ALA A 17 -24.90 7.18 -9.40
N LEU A 18 -24.02 6.38 -10.02
CA LEU A 18 -22.58 6.41 -9.73
C LEU A 18 -21.92 7.74 -10.16
N PHE A 19 -22.46 8.40 -11.18
CA PHE A 19 -21.86 9.58 -11.80
C PHE A 19 -22.38 10.91 -11.22
N GLY A 20 -23.26 10.85 -10.21
CA GLY A 20 -23.92 12.01 -9.63
C GLY A 20 -24.99 12.61 -10.54
N GLU A 21 -25.33 13.87 -10.29
CA GLU A 21 -26.37 14.60 -11.03
C GLU A 21 -26.07 14.70 -12.54
N ALA A 22 -27.12 14.65 -13.35
CA ALA A 22 -27.03 14.80 -14.80
C ALA A 22 -26.37 16.14 -15.18
N GLY A 23 -25.49 16.12 -16.20
CA GLY A 23 -24.73 17.29 -16.64
C GLY A 23 -23.55 17.71 -15.74
N LYS A 24 -23.39 17.12 -14.55
CA LYS A 24 -22.20 17.28 -13.70
C LYS A 24 -21.22 16.12 -13.91
N ASN A 25 -19.97 16.31 -13.45
CA ASN A 25 -18.90 15.31 -13.53
C ASN A 25 -18.61 14.79 -14.95
N ALA A 26 -18.63 15.66 -15.96
CA ALA A 26 -18.13 15.32 -17.29
C ALA A 26 -16.62 15.59 -17.38
N ILE A 27 -15.90 14.71 -18.08
CA ILE A 27 -14.50 14.93 -18.45
C ILE A 27 -14.43 15.98 -19.55
N ASP A 28 -13.49 16.91 -19.44
CA ASP A 28 -13.17 17.88 -20.49
C ASP A 28 -12.08 17.29 -21.41
N PHE A 29 -12.50 16.57 -22.45
CA PHE A 29 -11.57 15.97 -23.42
C PHE A 29 -10.90 17.00 -24.32
N ASP A 30 -11.56 18.13 -24.60
CA ASP A 30 -11.00 19.22 -25.39
C ASP A 30 -9.79 19.84 -24.67
N LEU A 31 -9.88 19.98 -23.35
CA LEU A 31 -8.76 20.42 -22.52
C LEU A 31 -7.60 19.41 -22.55
N ILE A 32 -7.89 18.11 -22.50
CA ILE A 32 -6.86 17.06 -22.62
C ILE A 32 -6.17 17.15 -23.98
N GLU A 33 -6.95 17.26 -25.06
CA GLU A 33 -6.44 17.33 -26.42
C GLU A 33 -5.58 18.58 -26.64
N SER A 34 -6.07 19.75 -26.22
CA SER A 34 -5.33 21.01 -26.35
C SER A 34 -3.99 21.03 -25.59
N GLN A 35 -3.87 20.22 -24.53
CA GLN A 35 -2.66 20.11 -23.72
C GLN A 35 -1.86 18.84 -23.98
N PHE A 36 -2.27 17.98 -24.92
CA PHE A 36 -1.69 16.64 -25.12
C PHE A 36 -0.17 16.66 -25.28
N ARG A 37 0.36 17.58 -26.10
CA ARG A 37 1.81 17.73 -26.30
C ARG A 37 2.55 18.07 -25.00
N HIS A 38 1.97 18.88 -24.15
CA HIS A 38 2.55 19.23 -22.85
C HIS A 38 2.51 18.05 -21.88
N LEU A 39 1.40 17.30 -21.85
CA LEU A 39 1.27 16.08 -21.06
C LEU A 39 2.35 15.05 -21.45
N MET A 40 2.51 14.81 -22.77
CA MET A 40 3.50 13.87 -23.29
C MET A 40 4.93 14.32 -22.98
N ARG A 41 5.23 15.61 -23.12
CA ARG A 41 6.55 16.15 -22.75
C ARG A 41 6.87 15.87 -21.29
N VAL A 42 5.92 16.11 -20.39
CA VAL A 42 6.08 15.82 -18.96
C VAL A 42 6.27 14.32 -18.72
N ALA A 43 5.44 13.47 -19.33
CA ALA A 43 5.55 12.02 -19.17
C ALA A 43 6.92 11.49 -19.62
N VAL A 44 7.42 11.96 -20.77
CA VAL A 44 8.76 11.61 -21.27
C VAL A 44 9.84 12.15 -20.34
N SER A 45 9.78 13.41 -19.90
CA SER A 45 10.78 13.96 -18.97
C SER A 45 10.85 13.21 -17.63
N VAL A 46 9.73 12.69 -17.13
CA VAL A 46 9.72 11.84 -15.93
C VAL A 46 10.34 10.48 -16.23
N ARG A 47 9.97 9.85 -17.37
CA ARG A 47 10.51 8.55 -17.78
C ARG A 47 12.02 8.57 -17.98
N GLU A 48 12.54 9.64 -18.60
CA GLU A 48 13.99 9.83 -18.84
C GLU A 48 14.74 10.33 -17.59
N GLY A 49 14.06 10.47 -16.44
CA GLY A 49 14.68 10.92 -15.18
C GLY A 49 15.12 12.39 -15.16
N ALA A 50 14.75 13.19 -16.17
CA ALA A 50 15.15 14.59 -16.29
C ALA A 50 14.53 15.49 -15.19
N ILE A 51 13.39 15.09 -14.62
CA ILE A 51 12.76 15.77 -13.47
C ILE A 51 12.20 14.70 -12.53
N SER A 52 12.45 14.84 -11.22
CA SER A 52 11.86 13.95 -10.22
C SER A 52 10.34 14.18 -10.09
N SER A 53 9.57 13.10 -9.91
CA SER A 53 8.11 13.14 -9.76
C SER A 53 7.65 14.06 -8.62
N SER A 54 8.42 14.11 -7.52
CA SER A 54 8.13 14.98 -6.37
C SER A 54 8.30 16.47 -6.71
N THR A 55 9.32 16.83 -7.48
CA THR A 55 9.54 18.21 -7.94
C THR A 55 8.48 18.64 -8.94
N LEU A 56 8.11 17.73 -9.84
CA LEU A 56 7.06 17.96 -10.83
C LEU A 56 5.71 18.24 -10.15
N LEU A 57 5.31 17.40 -9.17
CA LEU A 57 4.09 17.59 -8.41
C LEU A 57 4.09 18.89 -7.62
N LYS A 58 5.21 19.26 -6.98
CA LYS A 58 5.34 20.55 -6.29
C LYS A 58 5.15 21.72 -7.25
N ARG A 59 5.78 21.71 -8.43
CA ARG A 59 5.63 22.76 -9.46
C ARG A 59 4.21 22.86 -10.02
N LEU A 60 3.63 21.73 -10.39
CA LEU A 60 2.27 21.68 -10.92
C LEU A 60 1.24 22.17 -9.90
N ARG A 61 1.42 21.85 -8.61
CA ARG A 61 0.56 22.30 -7.52
C ARG A 61 0.70 23.80 -7.22
N SER A 62 1.93 24.32 -7.24
CA SER A 62 2.24 25.73 -6.94
C SER A 62 1.58 26.74 -7.90
N GLY A 63 1.15 26.31 -9.09
CA GLY A 63 0.41 27.12 -10.06
C GLY A 63 -0.98 26.58 -10.43
N SER A 64 -1.52 25.66 -9.62
CA SER A 64 -2.67 24.79 -9.97
C SER A 64 -3.92 25.51 -10.52
N LYS A 65 -4.24 26.71 -10.02
CA LYS A 65 -5.42 27.47 -10.48
C LYS A 65 -5.27 28.13 -11.85
N LYS A 66 -4.04 28.32 -12.34
CA LYS A 66 -3.75 29.02 -13.61
C LYS A 66 -3.02 28.14 -14.63
N ASN A 67 -2.68 26.90 -14.28
CA ASN A 67 -1.90 26.01 -15.12
C ASN A 67 -2.83 25.06 -15.90
N ALA A 68 -3.03 25.35 -17.19
CA ALA A 68 -3.84 24.53 -18.09
C ALA A 68 -3.32 23.08 -18.19
N THR A 69 -2.01 22.87 -18.19
CA THR A 69 -1.40 21.53 -18.20
C THR A 69 -1.72 20.76 -16.92
N TYR A 70 -1.73 21.42 -15.76
CA TYR A 70 -2.15 20.78 -14.51
C TYR A 70 -3.65 20.41 -14.53
N ALA A 71 -4.49 21.30 -15.05
CA ALA A 71 -5.92 21.03 -15.22
C ALA A 71 -6.15 19.82 -16.14
N ALA A 72 -5.43 19.75 -17.28
CA ALA A 72 -5.48 18.59 -18.18
C ALA A 72 -5.00 17.30 -17.51
N PHE A 73 -3.91 17.32 -16.73
CA PHE A 73 -3.49 16.16 -15.92
C PHE A 73 -4.57 15.71 -14.93
N ARG A 74 -5.32 16.65 -14.36
CA ARG A 74 -6.45 16.34 -13.47
C ARG A 74 -7.59 15.65 -14.23
N GLU A 75 -7.92 16.08 -15.44
CA GLU A 75 -8.92 15.42 -16.28
C GLU A 75 -8.49 14.01 -16.67
N VAL A 76 -7.24 13.81 -17.08
CA VAL A 76 -6.68 12.46 -17.32
C VAL A 76 -6.78 11.60 -16.06
N GLY A 77 -6.43 12.14 -14.89
CA GLY A 77 -6.56 11.45 -13.62
C GLY A 77 -8.00 11.04 -13.30
N ARG A 78 -9.00 11.85 -13.67
CA ARG A 78 -10.43 11.51 -13.52
C ARG A 78 -10.85 10.38 -14.44
N VAL A 79 -10.36 10.35 -15.69
CA VAL A 79 -10.58 9.24 -16.63
C VAL A 79 -10.04 7.94 -16.03
N ILE A 80 -8.75 7.91 -15.69
CA ILE A 80 -8.08 6.71 -15.15
C ILE A 80 -8.76 6.24 -13.86
N ARG A 81 -9.10 7.17 -12.95
CA ARG A 81 -9.82 6.85 -11.73
C ARG A 81 -11.18 6.22 -12.03
N THR A 82 -11.95 6.78 -12.95
CA THR A 82 -13.29 6.27 -13.29
C THR A 82 -13.20 4.87 -13.87
N VAL A 83 -12.30 4.65 -14.83
CA VAL A 83 -12.04 3.32 -15.43
C VAL A 83 -11.62 2.33 -14.36
N GLN A 84 -10.67 2.69 -13.50
CA GLN A 84 -10.20 1.80 -12.44
C GLN A 84 -11.30 1.44 -11.44
N LEU A 85 -12.14 2.39 -11.04
CA LEU A 85 -13.26 2.12 -10.14
C LEU A 85 -14.32 1.23 -10.80
N LEU A 86 -14.61 1.42 -12.08
CA LEU A 86 -15.54 0.54 -12.81
C LEU A 86 -14.98 -0.88 -12.96
N ARG A 87 -13.68 -1.01 -13.27
CA ARG A 87 -13.00 -2.32 -13.28
C ARG A 87 -13.06 -2.96 -11.90
N TYR A 88 -12.76 -2.20 -10.84
CA TYR A 88 -12.86 -2.71 -9.46
C TYR A 88 -14.27 -3.21 -9.15
N LEU A 89 -15.33 -2.50 -9.55
CA LEU A 89 -16.71 -2.97 -9.29
C LEU A 89 -17.06 -4.26 -10.04
N THR A 90 -16.51 -4.46 -11.24
CA THR A 90 -16.92 -5.55 -12.15
C THR A 90 -16.02 -6.79 -12.08
N ASP A 91 -14.73 -6.62 -11.78
CA ASP A 91 -13.73 -7.69 -11.78
C ASP A 91 -13.49 -8.22 -10.36
N ALA A 92 -14.04 -9.40 -10.06
CA ALA A 92 -13.88 -10.05 -8.76
C ALA A 92 -12.42 -10.44 -8.44
N PRO A 93 -11.66 -11.06 -9.35
CA PRO A 93 -10.21 -11.25 -9.18
C PRO A 93 -9.45 -9.98 -8.83
N LEU A 94 -9.69 -8.86 -9.53
CA LEU A 94 -9.08 -7.57 -9.22
C LEU A 94 -9.44 -7.10 -7.81
N ARG A 95 -10.72 -7.18 -7.41
CA ARG A 95 -11.11 -6.80 -6.04
C ARG A 95 -10.39 -7.62 -4.99
N ARG A 96 -10.31 -8.96 -5.16
CA ARG A 96 -9.62 -9.83 -4.21
C ARG A 96 -8.16 -9.41 -4.04
N ARG A 97 -7.45 -9.15 -5.14
CA ARG A 97 -6.05 -8.67 -5.11
C ARG A 97 -5.91 -7.33 -4.38
N VAL A 98 -6.78 -6.37 -4.70
CA VAL A 98 -6.76 -5.05 -4.03
C VAL A 98 -7.06 -5.19 -2.54
N THR A 99 -8.09 -5.96 -2.16
CA THR A 99 -8.43 -6.21 -0.75
C THR A 99 -7.30 -6.92 -0.02
N ALA A 100 -6.65 -7.91 -0.61
CA ALA A 100 -5.49 -8.58 -0.01
C ALA A 100 -4.33 -7.60 0.25
N ALA A 101 -4.01 -6.76 -0.74
CA ALA A 101 -2.98 -5.73 -0.60
C ALA A 101 -3.35 -4.69 0.47
N THR A 102 -4.62 -4.24 0.49
CA THR A 102 -5.13 -3.31 1.51
C THR A 102 -5.05 -3.92 2.90
N ASN A 103 -5.52 -5.15 3.10
CA ASN A 103 -5.48 -5.85 4.38
C ASN A 103 -4.05 -5.96 4.92
N LYS A 104 -3.07 -6.25 4.06
CA LYS A 104 -1.64 -6.31 4.44
C LYS A 104 -1.16 -4.96 5.01
N VAL A 105 -1.46 -3.86 4.31
CA VAL A 105 -1.07 -2.51 4.74
C VAL A 105 -1.82 -2.08 5.99
N GLU A 106 -3.13 -2.36 6.07
CA GLU A 106 -3.96 -2.00 7.22
C GLU A 106 -3.54 -2.75 8.48
N THR A 107 -3.23 -4.04 8.37
CA THR A 107 -2.80 -4.83 9.53
C THR A 107 -1.42 -4.37 10.01
N PHE A 108 -0.51 -4.04 9.09
CA PHE A 108 0.76 -3.40 9.46
C PHE A 108 0.54 -2.04 10.16
N ASN A 109 -0.32 -1.18 9.62
CA ASN A 109 -0.60 0.13 10.22
C ASN A 109 -1.24 -0.01 11.61
N GLN A 110 -2.18 -0.93 11.77
CA GLN A 110 -2.79 -1.24 13.06
C GLN A 110 -1.76 -1.74 14.07
N PHE A 111 -0.85 -2.60 13.62
CA PHE A 111 0.25 -3.10 14.45
C PHE A 111 1.23 -2.00 14.84
N SER A 112 1.67 -1.16 13.90
CA SER A 112 2.55 -0.01 14.17
C SER A 112 1.89 1.02 15.11
N GLN A 113 0.59 1.25 14.97
CA GLN A 113 -0.17 2.08 15.90
C GLN A 113 -0.24 1.45 17.30
N TRP A 114 -0.40 0.12 17.38
CA TRP A 114 -0.41 -0.61 18.64
C TRP A 114 0.94 -0.55 19.36
N ILE A 115 2.05 -0.58 18.62
CA ILE A 115 3.42 -0.36 19.11
C ILE A 115 3.64 1.09 19.55
N GLY A 116 3.13 2.07 18.79
CA GLY A 116 3.18 3.49 19.12
C GLY A 116 2.18 3.93 20.21
N PHE A 117 2.04 3.16 21.30
CA PHE A 117 1.01 3.35 22.32
C PHE A 117 1.19 4.62 23.18
N GLY A 118 2.39 5.21 23.20
CA GLY A 118 2.68 6.44 23.94
C GLY A 118 1.81 7.61 23.47
N ASN A 119 1.17 8.31 24.42
CA ASN A 119 0.33 9.48 24.17
C ASN A 119 -0.81 9.26 23.13
N ARG A 120 -1.33 8.04 23.01
CA ARG A 120 -2.36 7.65 22.00
C ARG A 120 -1.96 7.96 20.55
N GLY A 121 -0.66 8.01 20.24
CA GLY A 121 -0.16 8.34 18.90
C GLY A 121 -0.25 9.83 18.53
N VAL A 122 -0.56 10.70 19.49
CA VAL A 122 -0.54 12.15 19.26
C VAL A 122 0.89 12.64 19.47
N ILE A 123 1.53 13.08 18.39
CA ILE A 123 2.80 13.78 18.48
C ILE A 123 2.52 15.12 19.15
N ALA A 124 2.97 15.25 20.40
CA ALA A 124 2.67 16.42 21.24
C ALA A 124 3.33 17.70 20.71
N ASP A 125 4.36 17.55 19.87
CA ASP A 125 5.13 18.64 19.32
C ASP A 125 4.67 19.00 17.89
N ASN A 126 4.54 20.30 17.61
CA ASN A 126 4.29 20.82 16.28
C ASN A 126 5.60 21.06 15.50
N ASP A 127 6.72 20.52 16.00
CA ASP A 127 8.00 20.48 15.29
C ASP A 127 8.03 19.31 14.27
N PRO A 128 8.13 19.59 12.95
CA PRO A 128 8.27 18.56 11.92
C PRO A 128 9.46 17.62 12.11
N VAL A 129 10.56 18.08 12.70
CA VAL A 129 11.77 17.27 12.91
C VAL A 129 11.53 16.22 13.98
N GLU A 130 10.89 16.59 15.09
CA GLU A 130 10.54 15.64 16.16
C GLU A 130 9.45 14.66 15.70
N GLN A 131 8.49 15.11 14.88
CA GLN A 131 7.52 14.23 14.24
C GLN A 131 8.19 13.19 13.34
N GLU A 132 9.14 13.60 12.51
CA GLU A 132 9.88 12.70 11.63
C GLU A 132 10.70 11.68 12.43
N LYS A 133 11.37 12.11 13.50
CA LYS A 133 12.10 11.20 14.40
C LYS A 133 11.17 10.17 15.03
N ALA A 134 10.04 10.61 15.60
CA ALA A 134 9.06 9.72 16.22
C ALA A 134 8.54 8.66 15.23
N MET A 135 8.24 9.07 13.99
CA MET A 135 7.83 8.14 12.93
C MET A 135 8.91 7.11 12.59
N LYS A 136 10.17 7.54 12.46
CA LYS A 136 11.30 6.65 12.15
C LYS A 136 11.58 5.66 13.28
N PHE A 137 11.57 6.12 14.53
CA PHE A 137 11.78 5.24 15.69
C PHE A 137 10.64 4.24 15.87
N ASN A 138 9.38 4.67 15.66
CA ASN A 138 8.25 3.74 15.66
C ASN A 138 8.39 2.70 14.54
N ALA A 139 8.74 3.12 13.32
CA ALA A 139 8.95 2.19 12.21
C ALA A 139 10.06 1.17 12.52
N LEU A 140 11.18 1.62 13.10
CA LEU A 140 12.28 0.76 13.52
C LEU A 140 11.82 -0.26 14.58
N LEU A 141 11.16 0.19 15.63
CA LEU A 141 10.65 -0.67 16.70
C LEU A 141 9.62 -1.68 16.18
N THR A 142 8.68 -1.21 15.34
CA THR A 142 7.69 -2.06 14.68
C THR A 142 8.37 -3.18 13.90
N ASN A 143 9.38 -2.86 13.08
CA ASN A 143 10.11 -3.86 12.30
C ASN A 143 10.92 -4.82 13.18
N ALA A 144 11.51 -4.35 14.27
CA ALA A 144 12.24 -5.20 15.21
C ALA A 144 11.31 -6.24 15.87
N VAL A 145 10.11 -5.82 16.28
CA VAL A 145 9.12 -6.74 16.87
C VAL A 145 8.56 -7.70 15.82
N ILE A 146 8.31 -7.24 14.59
CA ILE A 146 7.92 -8.13 13.46
C ILE A 146 8.98 -9.21 13.25
N PHE A 147 10.26 -8.82 13.26
CA PHE A 147 11.36 -9.75 13.10
C PHE A 147 11.40 -10.78 14.24
N HIS A 148 11.25 -10.34 15.48
CA HIS A 148 11.21 -11.25 16.63
C HIS A 148 10.03 -12.23 16.54
N ASN A 149 8.83 -11.75 16.23
CA ASN A 149 7.67 -12.60 16.02
C ASN A 149 7.89 -13.63 14.89
N ALA A 150 8.59 -13.24 13.81
CA ALA A 150 8.90 -14.15 12.71
C ALA A 150 9.89 -15.24 13.15
N LEU A 151 10.86 -14.93 14.01
CA LEU A 151 11.77 -15.91 14.61
C LEU A 151 11.01 -16.88 15.51
N ASP A 152 10.12 -16.38 16.38
CA ASP A 152 9.30 -17.23 17.26
C ASP A 152 8.42 -18.19 16.46
N ILE A 153 7.79 -17.69 15.38
CA ILE A 153 6.99 -18.52 14.46
C ILE A 153 7.89 -19.59 13.81
N ALA A 154 9.07 -19.22 13.31
CA ALA A 154 9.98 -20.16 12.66
C ALA A 154 10.50 -21.24 13.63
N GLU A 155 10.76 -20.88 14.88
CA GLU A 155 11.13 -21.82 15.94
C GLU A 155 10.01 -22.82 16.21
N ILE A 156 8.77 -22.35 16.40
CA ILE A 156 7.61 -23.23 16.60
C ILE A 156 7.39 -24.16 15.39
N VAL A 157 7.52 -23.65 14.17
CA VAL A 157 7.40 -24.45 12.95
C VAL A 157 8.48 -25.55 12.91
N ARG A 158 9.73 -25.23 13.26
CA ARG A 158 10.81 -26.24 13.32
C ARG A 158 10.52 -27.32 14.35
N GLN A 159 10.07 -26.95 15.55
CA GLN A 159 9.67 -27.91 16.59
C GLN A 159 8.55 -28.84 16.11
N LEU A 160 7.52 -28.29 15.45
CA LEU A 160 6.44 -29.10 14.89
C LEU A 160 6.93 -30.08 13.81
N LEU A 161 7.85 -29.67 12.94
CA LEU A 161 8.46 -30.56 11.96
C LEU A 161 9.27 -31.68 12.63
N GLU A 162 10.03 -31.37 13.69
CA GLU A 162 10.78 -32.35 14.47
C GLU A 162 9.89 -33.36 15.19
N GLU A 163 8.71 -32.92 15.65
CA GLU A 163 7.66 -33.77 16.21
C GLU A 163 6.97 -34.67 15.15
N GLY A 164 7.27 -34.47 13.86
CA GLY A 164 6.75 -35.27 12.75
C GLY A 164 5.46 -34.71 12.12
N TRP A 165 5.06 -33.48 12.45
CA TRP A 165 3.95 -32.82 11.76
C TRP A 165 4.35 -32.43 10.33
N THR A 166 3.41 -32.55 9.40
CA THR A 166 3.56 -32.00 8.05
C THR A 166 2.91 -30.62 8.01
N ILE A 167 3.64 -29.61 7.55
CA ILE A 167 3.17 -28.23 7.47
C ILE A 167 3.03 -27.84 6.00
N ASP A 168 1.81 -27.47 5.60
CA ASP A 168 1.56 -26.95 4.27
C ASP A 168 2.08 -25.50 4.18
N PRO A 169 2.88 -25.13 3.15
CA PRO A 169 3.27 -23.74 2.93
C PRO A 169 2.07 -22.77 2.84
N GLU A 170 0.90 -23.22 2.35
CA GLU A 170 -0.31 -22.38 2.26
C GLU A 170 -0.84 -22.01 3.65
N ASP A 171 -0.80 -22.94 4.62
CA ASP A 171 -1.18 -22.66 6.01
C ASP A 171 -0.28 -21.59 6.63
N LEU A 172 1.03 -21.70 6.39
CA LEU A 172 2.01 -20.74 6.89
C LEU A 172 1.88 -19.37 6.22
N ALA A 173 1.45 -19.31 4.96
CA ALA A 173 1.18 -18.07 4.24
C ALA A 173 0.01 -17.26 4.84
N HIS A 174 -0.87 -17.90 5.61
CA HIS A 174 -1.96 -17.24 6.34
C HIS A 174 -1.54 -16.70 7.72
N ILE A 175 -0.36 -17.06 8.21
CA ILE A 175 0.15 -16.59 9.50
C ILE A 175 0.75 -15.19 9.33
N SER A 176 0.31 -14.27 10.18
CA SER A 176 0.82 -12.91 10.22
C SER A 176 1.83 -12.73 11.36
N PRO A 177 2.98 -12.09 11.15
CA PRO A 177 3.95 -11.77 12.20
C PRO A 177 3.49 -10.59 13.09
N TYR A 178 2.25 -10.12 12.96
CA TYR A 178 1.70 -8.98 13.73
C TYR A 178 1.00 -9.41 15.02
N LEU A 179 1.46 -10.52 15.62
CA LEU A 179 0.93 -11.05 16.88
C LEU A 179 1.28 -10.12 18.04
N THR A 180 0.30 -9.85 18.91
CA THR A 180 0.42 -8.87 20.01
C THR A 180 0.19 -9.46 21.41
N LYS A 181 -0.40 -10.66 21.50
CA LYS A 181 -0.88 -11.24 22.77
C LYS A 181 0.26 -11.58 23.74
N HIS A 182 1.41 -11.98 23.21
CA HIS A 182 2.59 -12.40 23.99
C HIS A 182 3.53 -11.24 24.35
N ILE A 183 3.28 -10.03 23.82
CA ILE A 183 4.17 -8.88 24.01
C ILE A 183 3.68 -8.02 25.17
N ASN A 184 4.52 -7.86 26.19
CA ASN A 184 4.23 -6.96 27.30
C ASN A 184 4.63 -5.52 26.97
N ARG A 185 3.66 -4.68 26.58
CA ARG A 185 3.90 -3.24 26.29
C ARG A 185 4.16 -2.39 27.53
N PHE A 186 3.54 -2.74 28.66
CA PHE A 186 3.59 -1.99 29.92
C PHE A 186 4.33 -2.83 30.98
N GLY A 187 5.56 -3.23 30.64
CA GLY A 187 6.40 -4.05 31.48
C GLY A 187 7.55 -3.29 32.12
N GLU A 188 8.13 -3.91 33.14
CA GLU A 188 9.44 -3.54 33.65
C GLU A 188 10.50 -4.19 32.76
N TYR A 189 11.32 -3.38 32.10
CA TYR A 189 12.38 -3.88 31.24
C TYR A 189 13.64 -4.08 32.08
N SER A 190 14.02 -5.33 32.31
CA SER A 190 15.25 -5.66 33.02
C SER A 190 16.45 -5.20 32.20
N THR A 191 17.21 -4.26 32.73
CA THR A 191 18.44 -3.76 32.10
C THR A 191 19.64 -4.68 32.31
N HIS A 192 19.46 -5.74 33.11
CA HIS A 192 20.55 -6.65 33.51
C HIS A 192 20.98 -7.59 32.37
N GLU A 193 20.15 -7.73 31.33
CA GLU A 193 20.37 -8.65 30.20
C GLU A 193 20.83 -7.94 28.93
N LEU A 194 21.05 -6.62 28.97
CA LEU A 194 21.48 -5.81 27.81
C LEU A 194 22.84 -6.23 27.22
N GLY A 195 23.63 -7.02 27.95
CA GLY A 195 24.93 -7.55 27.51
C GLY A 195 24.87 -8.98 26.94
N ILE A 196 23.71 -9.63 26.94
CA ILE A 196 23.57 -10.98 26.39
C ILE A 196 23.49 -10.86 24.87
N GLN A 197 24.47 -11.43 24.18
CA GLN A 197 24.42 -11.56 22.74
C GLN A 197 23.39 -12.63 22.38
N PRO A 198 22.34 -12.32 21.60
CA PRO A 198 21.40 -13.33 21.15
C PRO A 198 22.11 -14.36 20.28
N GLU A 199 21.61 -15.59 20.30
CA GLU A 199 22.10 -16.64 19.42
C GLU A 199 21.95 -16.21 17.94
N ALA A 200 22.81 -16.76 17.09
CA ALA A 200 22.70 -16.52 15.66
C ALA A 200 21.35 -17.05 15.17
N TYR A 201 20.56 -16.20 14.52
CA TYR A 201 19.30 -16.64 13.95
C TYR A 201 19.55 -17.59 12.77
N ASP A 202 18.72 -18.63 12.65
CA ASP A 202 18.71 -19.52 11.49
C ASP A 202 17.58 -19.10 10.54
N PRO A 203 17.90 -18.61 9.32
CA PRO A 203 16.88 -18.25 8.34
C PRO A 203 16.25 -19.46 7.64
N LYS A 204 16.78 -20.68 7.82
CA LYS A 204 16.33 -21.86 7.09
C LYS A 204 15.07 -22.44 7.74
N LEU A 205 14.06 -22.64 6.91
CA LEU A 205 12.83 -23.34 7.28
C LEU A 205 12.62 -24.48 6.29
N ASP A 206 12.52 -25.70 6.78
CA ASP A 206 12.38 -26.90 5.95
C ASP A 206 10.93 -27.11 5.48
N VAL A 207 10.37 -26.07 4.86
CA VAL A 207 9.05 -26.04 4.22
C VAL A 207 9.24 -25.62 2.76
N ASP A 208 8.64 -26.35 1.82
CA ASP A 208 8.75 -26.04 0.39
C ASP A 208 7.75 -24.95 -0.03
N PHE A 209 8.23 -23.71 -0.14
CA PHE A 209 7.43 -22.57 -0.62
C PHE A 209 7.42 -22.40 -2.15
N THR A 210 8.03 -23.31 -2.92
CA THR A 210 8.06 -23.23 -4.40
C THR A 210 6.65 -23.09 -5.01
N PRO A 211 5.62 -23.85 -4.57
CA PRO A 211 4.28 -23.76 -5.13
C PRO A 211 3.66 -22.36 -5.04
N LEU A 212 3.92 -21.62 -3.96
CA LEU A 212 3.37 -20.27 -3.76
C LEU A 212 4.03 -19.23 -4.68
N ARG A 213 5.34 -19.36 -4.94
CA ARG A 213 6.07 -18.44 -5.83
C ARG A 213 5.58 -18.54 -7.28
N GLU A 214 5.25 -19.75 -7.73
CA GLU A 214 4.75 -19.99 -9.09
C GLU A 214 3.32 -19.46 -9.27
N GLN A 215 2.48 -19.53 -8.24
CA GLN A 215 1.15 -18.94 -8.22
C GLN A 215 1.18 -17.41 -8.28
N ASP A 216 2.10 -16.76 -7.55
CA ASP A 216 2.26 -15.30 -7.60
C ASP A 216 2.71 -14.80 -8.99
N LEU A 217 3.62 -15.54 -9.65
CA LEU A 217 4.11 -15.21 -10.99
C LEU A 217 3.00 -15.35 -12.06
N THR A 218 2.17 -16.39 -11.96
CA THR A 218 1.03 -16.59 -12.88
C THR A 218 -0.09 -15.57 -12.63
N ALA A 219 -0.33 -15.18 -11.37
CA ALA A 219 -1.29 -14.11 -11.01
C ALA A 219 -0.82 -12.70 -11.45
N ALA A 220 0.49 -12.47 -11.50
CA ALA A 220 1.09 -11.23 -12.03
C ALA A 220 1.08 -11.17 -13.58
N GLY A 221 1.22 -12.33 -14.26
CA GLY A 221 1.30 -12.44 -15.72
C GLY A 221 -0.03 -12.23 -16.48
N LEU A 222 -1.18 -12.27 -15.82
CA LEU A 222 -2.50 -12.03 -16.43
C LEU A 222 -2.83 -10.54 -16.65
N GLY A 223 -1.86 -9.63 -16.49
CA GLY A 223 -2.00 -8.18 -16.71
C GLY A 223 -1.56 -7.66 -18.08
N THR A 224 -0.97 -8.50 -18.94
CA THR A 224 -0.39 -8.12 -20.24
C THR A 224 -1.12 -8.69 -21.46
N ALA A 225 -2.41 -9.02 -21.33
CA ALA A 225 -3.26 -9.35 -22.46
C ALA A 225 -4.52 -8.48 -22.48
N ALA A 226 -4.69 -7.78 -23.62
CA ALA A 226 -5.78 -6.89 -24.04
C ALA A 226 -5.75 -5.42 -23.54
#